data_AF-A0AAW9VDZ2-F1
#
_entry.id   AF-A0AAW9VDZ2-F1
#
_cell.length_a   1.000
_cell.length_b   1.000
_cell.length_c   1.000
_cell.angle_alpha   90.00
_cell.angle_beta   90.00
_cell.angle_gamma   90.00
#
_symmetry.space_group_name_H-M   'P 1'
#
loop_
_entity.id
_entity.type
_entity.pdbx_description
1 polymer ?
#
loop_
_entity_poly.entity_id
_entity_poly.type
_entity_poly.pdbx_seq_one_letter_code
_entity_poly.pdbx_strand_id
1 'polypeptide(L)'
;MPKIKFTLLSMLLLSITGCSTLEKNRPSTSQDIPAQGTASNSESKLLPKSVIPSSTNSCIDDMTLLKQTRYNEYQTFAAQYSEIMNEYHFLRKNSEIMDNDTKRYLSDMLAIKRDTLCSKIKFNTFQSIKEKMASLMNI
;
A
#
# COMPACT_ATOMS: atom_id res chain seq x y z
N MET A 1 53.79 2.49 29.68
CA MET A 1 54.04 3.77 28.97
C MET A 1 54.17 3.51 27.47
N PRO A 2 53.68 4.43 26.62
CA PRO A 2 52.87 4.17 25.42
C PRO A 2 53.74 4.14 24.13
N LYS A 3 53.28 3.75 22.94
CA LYS A 3 52.31 4.47 22.08
C LYS A 3 51.86 3.55 20.93
N ILE A 4 50.57 3.20 20.90
CA ILE A 4 49.91 2.66 19.70
C ILE A 4 49.27 3.86 18.99
N LYS A 5 49.71 4.11 17.75
CA LYS A 5 49.23 5.21 16.91
C LYS A 5 47.86 4.83 16.34
N PHE A 6 46.81 5.43 16.89
CA PHE A 6 45.47 5.43 16.29
C PHE A 6 45.44 6.50 15.20
N THR A 7 45.56 6.08 13.95
CA THR A 7 45.37 6.97 12.80
C THR A 7 44.49 6.29 11.77
N LEU A 8 43.42 7.01 11.42
CA LEU A 8 42.67 6.95 10.16
C LEU A 8 41.69 5.78 9.99
N LEU A 9 40.49 5.96 10.52
CA LEU A 9 39.28 5.49 9.85
C LEU A 9 38.13 6.49 10.03
N SER A 10 38.29 7.64 9.40
CA SER A 10 37.19 8.60 9.19
C SER A 10 37.26 9.03 7.74
N MET A 11 36.44 8.39 6.89
CA MET A 11 36.02 8.83 5.55
C MET A 11 35.28 7.68 4.87
N LEU A 12 33.97 7.53 5.10
CA LEU A 12 33.06 6.94 4.12
C LEU A 12 31.58 7.27 4.44
N LEU A 13 31.21 8.55 4.39
CA LEU A 13 29.80 8.97 4.40
C LEU A 13 29.59 10.16 3.45
N LEU A 14 29.76 9.93 2.14
CA LEU A 14 29.31 10.86 1.10
C LEU A 14 28.89 10.09 -0.15
N SER A 15 27.59 9.75 -0.25
CA SER A 15 26.75 9.88 -1.46
C SER A 15 25.42 9.13 -1.31
N ILE A 16 24.47 9.74 -0.60
CA ILE A 16 23.05 9.48 -0.89
C ILE A 16 22.65 10.55 -1.90
N THR A 17 22.78 10.24 -3.19
CA THR A 17 22.27 11.08 -4.26
C THR A 17 20.74 10.99 -4.25
N GLY A 18 20.09 11.97 -3.63
CA GLY A 18 18.64 12.14 -3.73
C GLY A 18 18.27 12.60 -5.15
N CYS A 19 17.47 11.82 -5.87
CA CYS A 19 16.74 12.31 -7.04
C CYS A 19 15.58 13.16 -6.55
N SER A 20 15.74 14.49 -6.56
CA SER A 20 14.62 15.43 -6.52
C SER A 20 14.36 15.93 -7.94
N THR A 21 13.29 15.43 -8.57
CA THR A 21 12.68 16.08 -9.73
C THR A 21 11.93 17.31 -9.25
N LEU A 22 12.42 18.49 -9.64
CA LEU A 22 11.73 19.76 -9.50
C LEU A 22 11.61 20.41 -10.88
N GLU A 23 10.50 21.14 -11.03
CA GLU A 23 10.07 22.02 -12.12
C GLU A 23 9.26 21.33 -13.24
N LYS A 24 8.18 21.91 -13.82
CA LYS A 24 7.39 23.14 -13.63
C LYS A 24 6.31 23.13 -14.74
N ASN A 25 5.24 23.89 -14.54
CA ASN A 25 4.03 23.99 -15.38
C ASN A 25 4.22 24.12 -16.92
N ARG A 26 3.44 23.30 -17.67
CA ARG A 26 2.69 23.44 -18.98
C ARG A 26 3.27 24.31 -20.14
N PRO A 27 2.98 24.03 -21.45
CA PRO A 27 1.69 23.59 -22.01
C PRO A 27 1.71 22.45 -23.08
N SER A 28 0.50 21.98 -23.39
CA SER A 28 0.12 20.91 -24.32
C SER A 28 0.39 21.25 -25.81
N THR A 29 0.80 20.27 -26.63
CA THR A 29 0.23 19.91 -27.98
C THR A 29 1.07 18.83 -28.69
N SER A 30 0.37 17.80 -29.19
CA SER A 30 0.58 16.86 -30.32
C SER A 30 1.86 16.00 -30.55
N GLN A 31 1.57 14.70 -30.64
CA GLN A 31 1.92 13.71 -31.69
C GLN A 31 3.33 13.10 -31.83
N ASP A 32 3.25 11.78 -32.04
CA ASP A 32 4.11 10.84 -32.77
C ASP A 32 5.28 10.12 -32.07
N ILE A 33 5.14 8.78 -32.07
CA ILE A 33 6.11 7.73 -31.72
C ILE A 33 7.01 7.50 -32.96
N PRO A 34 8.26 7.01 -32.81
CA PRO A 34 8.47 5.57 -33.06
C PRO A 34 9.46 4.87 -32.11
N ALA A 35 9.33 3.54 -32.12
CA ALA A 35 9.93 2.52 -31.29
C ALA A 35 11.46 2.36 -31.35
N GLN A 36 12.03 1.95 -30.22
CA GLN A 36 13.26 1.16 -30.10
C GLN A 36 13.18 0.44 -28.73
N GLY A 37 13.24 -0.88 -28.56
CA GLY A 37 13.77 -1.93 -29.41
C GLY A 37 15.01 -2.55 -28.78
N THR A 38 14.92 -3.08 -27.55
CA THR A 38 15.89 -4.07 -27.03
C THR A 38 15.18 -5.14 -26.22
N ALA A 39 15.04 -6.31 -26.83
CA ALA A 39 14.76 -7.55 -26.15
C ALA A 39 16.05 -8.04 -25.48
N SER A 40 16.00 -8.34 -24.18
CA SER A 40 16.93 -9.25 -23.53
C SER A 40 16.11 -10.27 -22.75
N ASN A 41 16.15 -11.50 -23.23
CA ASN A 41 15.48 -12.67 -22.65
C ASN A 41 16.29 -13.20 -21.48
N SER A 42 15.69 -13.22 -20.29
CA SER A 42 15.76 -14.37 -19.39
C SER A 42 14.51 -14.39 -18.51
N GLU A 43 13.72 -15.46 -18.69
CA GLU A 43 12.45 -15.70 -18.03
C GLU A 43 12.58 -15.69 -16.51
N SER A 44 12.11 -14.62 -15.88
CA SER A 44 11.46 -14.71 -14.58
C SER A 44 9.97 -14.45 -14.81
N LYS A 45 9.29 -15.49 -15.29
CA LYS A 45 7.83 -15.55 -15.44
C LYS A 45 7.16 -15.67 -14.07
N LEU A 46 7.49 -14.74 -13.16
CA LEU A 46 6.92 -14.63 -11.82
C LEU A 46 6.17 -13.32 -11.62
N LEU A 47 6.22 -12.40 -12.58
CA LEU A 47 5.40 -11.20 -12.54
C LEU A 47 4.00 -11.52 -13.10
N PRO A 48 2.93 -11.40 -12.29
CA PRO A 48 1.57 -11.55 -12.78
C PRO A 48 1.33 -10.58 -13.94
N LYS A 49 0.53 -11.00 -14.91
CA LYS A 49 0.14 -10.25 -16.12
C LYS A 49 -0.52 -8.88 -15.84
N SER A 50 -0.85 -8.57 -14.59
CA SER A 50 -1.29 -7.26 -14.12
C SER A 50 -0.64 -6.94 -12.77
N VAL A 51 0.34 -6.04 -12.76
CA VAL A 51 0.81 -5.44 -11.50
C VAL A 51 -0.25 -4.43 -11.07
N ILE A 52 -0.96 -4.71 -9.98
CA ILE A 52 -1.83 -3.72 -9.35
C ILE A 52 -0.91 -2.72 -8.63
N PRO A 53 -0.93 -1.43 -8.98
CA PRO A 53 -0.14 -0.43 -8.26
C PRO A 53 -0.60 -0.36 -6.80
N SER A 54 0.34 -0.43 -5.87
CA SER A 54 0.06 -0.22 -4.44
C SER A 54 -0.41 1.22 -4.23
N SER A 55 -1.51 1.38 -3.52
CA SER A 55 -1.99 2.68 -3.07
C SER A 55 -1.25 3.10 -1.79
N THR A 56 -1.51 4.31 -1.30
CA THR A 56 -1.02 4.75 0.02
C THR A 56 -1.77 4.06 1.18
N ASN A 57 -2.75 3.19 0.90
CA ASN A 57 -3.54 2.48 1.89
C ASN A 57 -3.45 0.96 1.67
N SER A 58 -2.59 0.30 2.45
CA SER A 58 -2.36 -1.15 2.37
C SER A 58 -3.64 -1.99 2.57
N CYS A 59 -4.62 -1.51 3.35
CA CYS A 59 -5.89 -2.20 3.53
C CYS A 59 -6.71 -2.25 2.23
N ILE A 60 -6.65 -1.20 1.41
CA ILE A 60 -7.30 -1.15 0.09
C ILE A 60 -6.55 -2.03 -0.92
N ASP A 61 -5.22 -2.07 -0.84
CA ASP A 61 -4.40 -2.96 -1.67
C ASP A 61 -4.72 -4.42 -1.37
N ASP A 62 -4.76 -4.79 -0.08
CA ASP A 62 -5.14 -6.12 0.38
C ASP A 62 -6.55 -6.50 -0.06
N MET A 63 -7.52 -5.58 0.05
CA MET A 63 -8.87 -5.74 -0.50
C MET A 63 -8.89 -5.98 -2.01
N THR A 64 -8.05 -5.25 -2.75
CA THR A 64 -7.95 -5.39 -4.21
C THR A 64 -7.38 -6.74 -4.61
N LEU A 65 -6.43 -7.26 -3.81
CA LEU A 65 -5.92 -8.61 -4.00
C LEU A 65 -7.00 -9.67 -3.70
N LEU A 66 -7.75 -9.53 -2.59
CA LEU A 66 -8.85 -10.45 -2.27
C LEU A 66 -9.91 -10.48 -3.36
N LYS A 67 -10.19 -9.36 -4.04
CA LYS A 67 -11.12 -9.33 -5.18
C LYS A 67 -10.73 -10.34 -6.27
N GLN A 68 -9.44 -10.59 -6.44
CA GLN A 68 -8.91 -11.50 -7.46
C GLN A 68 -8.76 -12.94 -6.95
N THR A 69 -8.54 -13.14 -5.65
CA THR A 69 -8.14 -14.44 -5.11
C THR A 69 -9.17 -15.11 -4.20
N ARG A 70 -10.04 -14.33 -3.55
CA ARG A 70 -11.04 -14.74 -2.56
C ARG A 70 -12.28 -13.83 -2.65
N TYR A 71 -13.00 -13.93 -3.76
CA TYR A 71 -14.05 -12.96 -4.12
C TYR A 71 -15.21 -12.89 -3.10
N ASN A 72 -15.60 -14.01 -2.48
CA ASN A 72 -16.68 -14.04 -1.50
C ASN A 72 -16.30 -13.28 -0.21
N GLU A 73 -15.07 -13.47 0.26
CA GLU A 73 -14.51 -12.74 1.39
C GLU A 73 -14.36 -11.25 1.05
N TYR A 74 -13.91 -10.94 -0.17
CA TYR A 74 -13.88 -9.57 -0.67
C TYR A 74 -15.26 -8.89 -0.60
N GLN A 75 -16.32 -9.54 -1.10
CA GLN A 75 -17.67 -8.96 -1.05
C GLN A 75 -18.11 -8.65 0.39
N THR A 76 -17.83 -9.58 1.31
CA THR A 76 -18.16 -9.41 2.73
C THR A 76 -17.39 -8.23 3.35
N PHE A 77 -16.08 -8.15 3.12
CA PHE A 77 -15.25 -7.07 3.66
C PHE A 77 -15.55 -5.73 3.00
N ALA A 78 -15.88 -5.70 1.71
CA ALA A 78 -16.26 -4.48 1.01
C ALA A 78 -17.57 -3.89 1.57
N ALA A 79 -18.55 -4.75 1.86
CA ALA A 79 -19.80 -4.32 2.51
C ALA A 79 -19.53 -3.73 3.91
N GLN A 80 -18.77 -4.44 4.75
CA GLN A 80 -18.39 -3.96 6.09
C GLN A 80 -17.59 -2.65 6.04
N TYR A 81 -16.67 -2.53 5.08
CA TYR A 81 -15.91 -1.30 4.88
C TYR A 81 -16.82 -0.14 4.50
N SER A 82 -17.78 -0.37 3.59
CA SER A 82 -18.76 0.64 3.20
C SER A 82 -19.62 1.10 4.38
N GLU A 83 -20.04 0.18 5.26
CA GLU A 83 -20.79 0.51 6.48
C GLU A 83 -19.98 1.42 7.40
N ILE A 84 -18.72 1.08 7.67
CA ILE A 84 -17.82 1.90 8.50
C ILE A 84 -17.64 3.30 7.89
N MET A 85 -17.47 3.39 6.57
CA MET A 85 -17.34 4.68 5.89
C MET A 85 -18.61 5.53 5.95
N ASN A 86 -19.79 4.89 5.92
CA ASN A 86 -21.06 5.58 6.14
C ASN A 86 -21.17 6.14 7.57
N GLU A 87 -20.70 5.41 8.58
CA GLU A 87 -20.65 5.90 9.96
C GLU A 87 -19.67 7.08 10.10
N TYR A 88 -18.50 7.05 9.44
CA TYR A 88 -17.60 8.21 9.36
C TYR A 88 -18.24 9.41 8.68
N HIS A 89 -19.03 9.20 7.63
CA HIS A 89 -19.77 10.26 6.97
C HIS A 89 -20.82 10.86 7.91
N PHE A 90 -21.53 10.03 8.68
CA PHE A 90 -22.46 10.49 9.71
C PHE A 90 -21.75 11.36 10.77
N LEU A 91 -20.62 10.89 11.32
CA LEU A 91 -19.84 11.65 12.29
C LEU A 91 -19.43 13.01 11.70
N ARG A 92 -18.90 13.04 10.48
CA ARG A 92 -18.47 14.28 9.83
C ARG A 92 -19.62 15.27 9.66
N LYS A 93 -20.76 14.79 9.14
CA LYS A 93 -21.94 15.61 8.84
C LYS A 93 -22.57 16.22 10.09
N ASN A 94 -22.48 15.54 11.23
CA ASN A 94 -23.16 15.94 12.47
C ASN A 94 -22.19 16.41 13.56
N SER A 95 -20.89 16.49 13.27
CA SER A 95 -19.87 16.78 14.27
C SER A 95 -20.07 18.14 14.96
N GLU A 96 -20.66 19.13 14.29
CA GLU A 96 -20.88 20.46 14.85
C GLU A 96 -21.89 20.49 16.00
N ILE A 97 -22.92 19.62 15.95
CA ILE A 97 -24.00 19.56 16.96
C ILE A 97 -23.73 18.54 18.08
N MET A 98 -22.68 17.74 17.96
CA MET A 98 -22.27 16.78 18.98
C MET A 98 -21.45 17.46 20.08
N ASP A 99 -21.54 16.97 21.31
CA ASP A 99 -20.57 17.32 22.35
C ASP A 99 -19.20 16.69 22.06
N ASN A 100 -18.17 17.19 22.74
CA ASN A 100 -16.79 16.78 22.48
C ASN A 100 -16.51 15.32 22.87
N ASP A 101 -17.14 14.82 23.94
CA ASP A 101 -16.91 13.46 24.41
C ASP A 101 -17.55 12.46 23.46
N THR A 102 -18.76 12.74 22.98
CA THR A 102 -19.44 11.94 21.94
C THR A 102 -18.63 11.91 20.64
N LYS A 103 -18.11 13.06 20.18
CA LYS A 103 -17.26 13.11 18.97
C LYS A 103 -16.02 12.23 19.12
N ARG A 104 -15.33 12.35 20.24
CA ARG A 104 -14.12 11.58 20.52
C ARG A 104 -14.43 10.09 20.59
N TYR A 105 -15.44 9.72 21.37
CA TYR A 105 -15.88 8.33 21.51
C TYR A 105 -16.22 7.71 20.15
N LEU A 106 -17.04 8.37 19.33
CA LEU A 106 -17.40 7.86 18.00
C LEU A 106 -16.18 7.78 17.09
N SER A 107 -15.31 8.78 17.08
CA SER A 107 -14.07 8.76 16.29
C SER A 107 -13.18 7.57 16.65
N ASP A 108 -12.96 7.35 17.96
CA ASP A 108 -12.12 6.26 18.46
C ASP A 108 -12.74 4.89 18.16
N MET A 109 -14.05 4.74 18.38
CA MET A 109 -14.80 3.53 18.04
C MET A 109 -14.68 3.21 16.54
N LEU A 110 -14.86 4.20 15.67
CA LEU A 110 -14.78 4.02 14.22
C LEU A 110 -13.36 3.65 13.77
N ALA A 111 -12.34 4.25 14.38
CA ALA A 111 -10.95 3.88 14.13
C ALA A 111 -10.69 2.41 14.49
N ILE A 112 -11.15 1.97 15.66
CA ILE A 112 -11.02 0.57 16.10
C ILE A 112 -11.76 -0.38 15.15
N LYS A 113 -13.00 -0.05 14.75
CA LYS A 113 -13.78 -0.86 13.79
C LYS A 113 -13.02 -1.01 12.47
N ARG A 114 -12.52 0.10 11.92
CA ARG A 114 -11.75 0.11 10.67
C ARG A 114 -10.47 -0.70 10.78
N ASP A 115 -9.68 -0.48 11.82
CA ASP A 115 -8.38 -1.13 12.00
C ASP A 115 -8.54 -2.64 12.24
N THR A 116 -9.60 -3.03 12.95
CA THR A 116 -9.99 -4.43 13.12
C THR A 116 -10.38 -5.07 11.78
N LEU A 117 -11.20 -4.40 10.97
CA LEU A 117 -11.57 -4.89 9.65
C LEU A 117 -10.34 -5.05 8.75
N CYS A 118 -9.47 -4.04 8.72
CA CYS A 118 -8.23 -4.08 7.93
C CYS A 118 -7.29 -5.20 8.39
N SER A 119 -7.23 -5.50 9.68
CA SER A 119 -6.46 -6.64 10.20
C SER A 119 -7.04 -7.99 9.74
N LYS A 120 -8.37 -8.12 9.69
CA LYS A 120 -9.04 -9.32 9.15
C LYS A 120 -8.80 -9.48 7.65
N ILE A 121 -8.88 -8.39 6.89
CA ILE A 121 -8.58 -8.35 5.46
C ILE A 121 -7.13 -8.81 5.24
N LYS A 122 -6.16 -8.20 5.92
CA LYS A 122 -4.74 -8.55 5.83
C LYS A 122 -4.47 -10.03 6.12
N PHE A 123 -5.12 -10.57 7.17
CA PHE A 123 -5.00 -11.99 7.48
C PHE A 123 -5.53 -12.88 6.34
N ASN A 124 -6.70 -12.57 5.79
CA ASN A 124 -7.25 -13.34 4.66
C ASN A 124 -6.38 -13.22 3.42
N THR A 125 -5.79 -12.06 3.17
CA THR A 125 -4.86 -11.82 2.07
C THR A 125 -3.61 -12.69 2.23
N PHE A 126 -3.02 -12.71 3.43
CA PHE A 126 -1.90 -13.60 3.74
C PHE A 126 -2.25 -15.07 3.50
N GLN A 127 -3.41 -15.53 3.95
CA GLN A 127 -3.86 -16.91 3.74
C GLN A 127 -4.00 -17.24 2.26
N SER A 128 -4.56 -16.30 1.47
CA SER A 128 -4.68 -16.45 0.02
C SER A 128 -3.33 -16.57 -0.68
N ILE A 129 -2.35 -15.73 -0.30
CA ILE A 129 -0.99 -15.81 -0.83
C ILE A 129 -0.35 -17.16 -0.47
N LYS A 130 -0.50 -17.59 0.78
CA LYS A 130 0.04 -18.87 1.26
C LYS A 130 -0.54 -20.06 0.48
N GLU A 131 -1.85 -20.09 0.26
CA GLU A 131 -2.53 -21.11 -0.56
C GLU A 131 -2.00 -21.11 -1.99
N LYS A 132 -1.82 -19.92 -2.59
CA LYS A 132 -1.25 -19.80 -3.94
C LYS A 132 0.19 -20.29 -4.00
N MET A 133 1.04 -19.94 -3.04
CA MET A 133 2.42 -20.42 -2.95
C MET A 133 2.47 -21.94 -2.81
N ALA A 134 1.65 -22.53 -1.95
CA ALA A 134 1.57 -23.98 -1.81
C ALA A 134 1.18 -24.67 -3.12
N SER A 135 0.24 -24.09 -3.89
CA SER A 135 -0.15 -24.63 -5.20
C SER A 135 0.98 -24.57 -6.24
N LEU A 136 1.91 -23.62 -6.11
CA LEU A 136 3.06 -23.48 -7.01
C LEU A 136 4.23 -24.39 -6.62
N MET A 137 4.36 -24.72 -5.33
CA MET A 137 5.42 -25.58 -4.81
C MET A 137 5.10 -27.09 -4.91
N ASN A 138 3.82 -27.47 -5.04
CA ASN A 138 3.41 -28.86 -5.27
C ASN A 138 3.61 -29.32 -6.74
N ILE A 139 4.77 -28.98 -7.32
CA ILE A 139 5.27 -29.53 -8.59
C ILE A 139 6.24 -30.67 -8.29
#